data_AF-A0AAN8IR90-F1
#
_entry.id   AF-A0AAN8IR90-F1
#
_cell.length_a   1.000
_cell.length_b   1.000
_cell.length_c   1.000
_cell.angle_alpha   90.00
_cell.angle_beta   90.00
_cell.angle_gamma   90.00
#
_symmetry.space_group_name_H-M   'P 1'
#
loop_
_entity.id
_entity.type
_entity.pdbx_description
1 polymer ?
#
loop_
_entity_poly.entity_id
_entity_poly.type
_entity_poly.pdbx_seq_one_letter_code
_entity_poly.pdbx_strand_id
1 'polypeptide(L)' 'MVCDCLIDTAGYCLLGFLVLKVLIGLYKILYPYVIATPNDLHSLAGAKWAVVTGSTDGIGK' A
#
# COMPACT_ATOMS: atom_id res chain seq x y z
N MET A 1 9.60 32.28 28.20
CA MET A 1 10.17 32.24 26.83
C MET A 1 10.62 30.85 26.37
N VAL A 2 10.97 29.89 27.27
CA VAL A 2 11.25 28.50 26.85
C VAL A 2 9.97 27.67 26.62
N CYS A 3 8.90 27.96 27.37
CA CYS A 3 7.64 27.22 27.30
C CYS A 3 6.90 27.38 25.96
N ASP A 4 6.88 28.60 25.41
CA ASP A 4 6.15 28.91 24.18
C ASP A 4 6.77 28.19 22.97
N CYS A 5 8.11 28.27 22.83
CA CYS A 5 8.83 27.58 21.75
C CYS A 5 8.66 26.06 21.79
N LEU A 6 8.56 25.47 22.99
CA LEU A 6 8.39 24.02 23.16
C LEU A 6 7.01 23.56 22.73
N ILE A 7 5.96 24.30 23.11
CA ILE A 7 4.57 24.01 22.74
C ILE A 7 4.37 24.23 21.24
N ASP A 8 4.92 25.30 20.67
CA ASP A 8 4.84 25.59 19.24
C ASP A 8 5.52 24.49 18.42
N THR A 9 6.74 24.10 18.81
CA THR A 9 7.48 23.02 18.13
C THR A 9 6.75 21.69 18.22
N ALA A 10 6.21 21.35 19.40
CA ALA A 10 5.43 20.12 19.58
C ALA A 10 4.15 20.12 18.72
N GLY A 11 3.47 21.27 18.60
CA GLY A 11 2.30 21.45 17.76
C GLY A 11 2.61 21.23 16.28
N TYR A 12 3.67 21.84 15.76
CA TYR A 12 4.11 21.63 14.37
C TYR A 12 4.55 20.19 14.11
N CYS A 13 5.23 19.54 15.07
CA CYS A 13 5.58 18.12 14.96
C CYS A 13 4.35 17.23 14.87
N LEU A 14 3.32 17.49 15.69
CA LEU A 14 2.07 16.73 15.66
C LEU A 14 1.29 16.93 14.35
N LEU A 15 1.21 18.16 13.87
CA LEU A 15 0.62 18.48 12.58
C LEU A 15 1.37 17.78 11.43
N GLY A 16 2.70 17.83 11.43
CA GLY A 16 3.53 17.13 10.46
C GLY A 16 3.31 15.62 10.47
N PHE A 17 3.21 15.01 11.66
CA PHE A 17 2.93 13.59 11.80
C PHE A 17 1.55 13.21 11.25
N LEU A 18 0.52 14.01 11.51
CA LEU A 18 -0.82 13.77 10.96
C LEU A 18 -0.83 13.84 9.44
N VAL A 19 -0.20 14.86 8.86
CA VAL A 19 -0.06 14.99 7.40
C VAL A 19 0.67 13.79 6.81
N LEU A 20 1.77 13.36 7.42
CA LEU A 20 2.53 12.20 6.96
C LEU A 20 1.69 10.90 7.01
N LYS A 21 0.86 10.72 8.04
CA LYS A 21 -0.05 9.57 8.13
C LYS A 21 -1.10 9.59 7.02
N VAL A 22 -1.67 10.75 6.73
CA VAL A 22 -2.63 10.92 5.62
C VAL A 22 -1.96 10.59 4.28
N LEU A 23 -0.77 11.13 4.03
CA LEU A 23 -0.01 10.86 2.80
C LEU A 23 0.32 9.38 2.64
N ILE A 24 0.74 8.69 3.70
CA ILE A 24 0.97 7.23 3.66
C ILE A 24 -0.32 6.47 3.38
N GLY A 25 -1.44 6.89 3.96
CA GLY A 25 -2.75 6.29 3.69
C GLY A 25 -3.14 6.42 2.22
N LEU A 26 -3.05 7.63 1.67
CA LEU A 26 -3.29 7.90 0.25
C LEU A 26 -2.34 7.12 -0.65
N TYR A 27 -1.05 7.08 -0.30
CA TYR A 27 -0.05 6.31 -1.04
C TYR A 27 -0.45 4.83 -1.09
N LYS A 28 -0.82 4.20 0.03
CA LYS A 28 -1.23 2.79 0.04
C LYS A 28 -2.46 2.51 -0.82
N ILE A 29 -3.41 3.45 -0.86
CA ILE A 29 -4.62 3.31 -1.66
C ILE A 29 -4.29 3.48 -3.14
N LEU A 30 -3.53 4.51 -3.51
CA LEU A 30 -3.25 4.86 -4.90
C LEU A 30 -2.15 4.00 -5.53
N TYR A 31 -1.20 3.51 -4.73
CA TYR A 31 -0.07 2.71 -5.18
C TYR A 31 -0.46 1.54 -6.08
N PRO A 32 -1.39 0.64 -5.71
CA PRO A 32 -1.76 -0.51 -6.56
C PRO A 32 -2.42 -0.11 -7.88
N TYR A 33 -3.01 1.08 -7.99
CA TYR A 33 -3.75 1.51 -9.18
C TYR A 33 -2.95 2.42 -10.12
N VAL A 34 -2.04 3.22 -9.57
CA VAL A 34 -1.32 4.26 -10.32
C VAL A 34 0.15 3.94 -10.52
N ILE A 35 0.79 3.29 -9.55
CA ILE A 35 2.25 3.15 -9.52
C ILE A 35 2.67 1.69 -9.71
N ALA A 36 2.04 0.77 -8.99
CA ALA A 36 2.34 -0.65 -9.11
C ALA A 36 1.92 -1.14 -10.49
N THR A 37 2.87 -1.64 -11.26
CA THR A 37 2.55 -2.39 -12.46
C THR A 37 1.92 -3.72 -12.06
N PRO A 38 0.80 -4.14 -12.68
CA PRO A 38 0.26 -5.46 -12.44
C PRO A 38 1.33 -6.50 -12.76
N ASN A 39 1.56 -7.43 -11.83
CA ASN A 39 2.53 -8.49 -12.07
C ASN A 39 2.00 -9.41 -13.17
N ASP A 40 2.85 -9.69 -14.16
CA ASP A 40 2.54 -10.68 -15.17
C ASP A 40 2.54 -12.08 -14.54
N LEU A 41 1.35 -12.65 -14.38
CA LEU A 41 1.15 -13.99 -13.83
C LEU A 41 1.87 -15.06 -14.66
N HIS A 42 2.00 -14.88 -15.97
CA HIS A 42 2.72 -15.83 -16.82
C HIS A 42 4.22 -15.78 -16.56
N SER A 43 4.77 -14.56 -16.38
CA SER A 43 6.16 -14.38 -16.00
C SER A 43 6.45 -14.97 -14.61
N LEU A 44 5.57 -14.75 -13.63
CA LEU A 44 5.72 -15.30 -12.28
C LEU A 44 5.57 -16.83 -12.24
N ALA A 45 4.63 -17.39 -13.00
CA ALA A 45 4.42 -18.83 -13.07
C ALA A 45 5.47 -19.55 -13.94
N GLY A 46 6.19 -18.80 -14.78
CA GLY A 46 7.12 -19.36 -15.77
C GLY A 46 6.43 -20.19 -16.86
N ALA A 47 5.12 -20.06 -17.02
CA ALA A 47 4.31 -20.88 -17.91
C ALA A 47 3.21 -20.05 -18.58
N LYS A 48 2.85 -20.43 -19.81
CA LYS A 48 1.75 -19.80 -20.57
C LYS A 48 0.39 -20.45 -20.32
N TRP A 49 0.38 -21.66 -19.76
CA TRP A 49 -0.81 -22.44 -19.50
C TRP A 49 -0.68 -23.15 -18.16
N ALA A 50 -1.82 -23.44 -17.53
CA ALA A 50 -1.91 -24.21 -16.31
C ALA A 50 -2.94 -25.33 -16.50
N VAL A 51 -2.67 -26.50 -15.91
CA VAL A 51 -3.65 -27.57 -15.77
C VAL A 51 -4.04 -27.62 -14.30
N VAL A 52 -5.32 -27.42 -14.03
CA VAL A 52 -5.88 -27.42 -12.68
C VAL A 52 -6.63 -28.73 -12.47
N THR A 53 -6.13 -29.57 -11.56
CA THR A 53 -6.79 -30.82 -11.17
C THR A 53 -7.83 -30.57 -10.08
N GLY A 54 -8.93 -31.32 -10.07
CA GLY A 54 -9.98 -31.15 -9.06
C GLY A 54 -10.79 -29.85 -9.21
N SER A 55 -10.90 -29.31 -10.42
CA SER A 55 -11.56 -28.03 -10.74
C SER A 55 -13.11 -28.10 -10.76
N THR A 56 -13.69 -29.16 -10.22
CA THR A 56 -15.15 -29.37 -10.25
C THR A 56 -15.88 -28.48 -9.24
N ASP A 57 -15.22 -28.02 -8.17
CA ASP A 57 -15.78 -27.12 -7.15
C ASP A 57 -14.67 -26.35 -6.37
N GLY A 58 -15.06 -25.35 -5.57
CA GLY A 58 -14.17 -24.61 -4.67
C GLY A 58 -13.14 -23.73 -5.37
N ILE A 59 -11.93 -23.62 -4.77
CA ILE A 59 -10.85 -22.73 -5.25
C ILE A 59 -10.29 -23.17 -6.62
N GLY A 60 -10.42 -24.45 -6.96
CA GLY A 60 -9.92 -24.99 -8.22
C GLY A 60 -10.84 -24.73 -9.43
N LYS A 61 -12.09 -24.30 -9.20
CA LYS A 61 -13.06 -23.95 -10.25
C LYS A 61 -12.86 -22.52 -10.71
#